data_AF-A0A1V5UIK8-F1
#
_entry.id   AF-A0A1V5UIK8-F1
#
_cell.length_a   1.000
_cell.length_b   1.000
_cell.length_c   1.000
_cell.angle_alpha   90.00
_cell.angle_beta   90.00
_cell.angle_gamma   90.00
#
_symmetry.space_group_name_H-M   'P 1'
#
loop_
_entity.id
_entity.type
_entity.pdbx_description
1 polymer ?
#
loop_
_entity_poly.entity_id
_entity_poly.type
_entity_poly.pdbx_seq_one_letter_code
_entity_poly.pdbx_strand_id
1 'polypeptide(L)'
;MKRLYYYITGTVILFGMVIFSTSVGAICGSNKRIKATNAKARELFVTLTARYTKVSEFNNSLEGLDVTATELVTTINNDIVRFEFSKNLVQTVHSGLKHSINIDTNFLILVNYLKDSATAYTNLTLPADFYIEFDALTPTIHTQIAAYNQSATDFNHHLTVFPNSLYVGQRGPFMLLGIENYPLNLPQV
;
A
#
# COMPACT_ATOMS: atom_id res chain seq x y z
N MET A 1 52.60 32.20 8.07
CA MET A 1 51.78 31.65 6.96
C MET A 1 51.61 30.13 7.01
N LYS A 2 52.66 29.30 7.17
CA LYS A 2 52.53 27.83 7.21
C LYS A 2 51.57 27.27 8.28
N ARG A 3 51.60 27.81 9.51
CA ARG A 3 50.69 27.40 10.60
C ARG A 3 49.22 27.66 10.26
N LEU A 4 48.93 28.85 9.72
CA LEU A 4 47.58 29.23 9.30
C LEU A 4 47.05 28.31 8.18
N TYR A 5 47.91 27.95 7.22
CA TYR A 5 47.58 26.97 6.18
C TYR A 5 47.19 25.61 6.77
N TYR A 6 47.98 25.05 7.70
CA TYR A 6 47.64 23.77 8.33
C TYR A 6 46.34 23.80 9.15
N TYR A 7 46.04 24.92 9.83
CA TYR A 7 44.76 25.08 10.54
C TYR A 7 43.57 25.10 9.57
N ILE A 8 43.67 25.84 8.47
CA ILE A 8 42.61 25.91 7.45
C ILE A 8 42.42 24.54 6.80
N THR A 9 43.50 23.90 6.34
CA THR A 9 43.43 22.57 5.70
C THR A 9 42.88 21.51 6.64
N GLY A 10 43.34 21.48 7.90
CA GLY A 10 42.83 20.53 8.90
C GLY A 10 41.35 20.74 9.20
N THR A 11 40.89 21.99 9.27
CA THR A 11 39.48 22.34 9.48
C THR A 11 38.62 21.88 8.29
N VAL A 12 39.06 22.15 7.05
CA VAL A 12 38.36 21.70 5.83
C VAL A 12 38.26 20.18 5.77
N ILE A 13 39.34 19.46 6.09
CA ILE A 13 39.34 17.99 6.13
C ILE A 13 38.34 17.48 7.18
N LEU A 14 38.31 18.08 8.37
CA LEU A 14 37.42 17.67 9.44
C LEU A 14 35.94 17.90 9.07
N PHE A 15 35.60 19.06 8.51
CA PHE A 15 34.26 19.30 7.98
C PHE A 15 33.91 18.33 6.84
N GLY A 16 34.85 18.07 5.93
CA GLY A 16 34.65 17.10 4.85
C GLY A 16 34.36 15.69 5.35
N MET A 17 35.09 15.21 6.36
CA MET A 17 34.87 13.90 6.98
C MET A 17 33.50 13.82 7.67
N VAL A 18 33.10 14.87 8.41
CA VAL A 18 31.80 14.91 9.08
C VAL A 18 30.68 14.84 8.04
N ILE A 19 30.70 15.70 7.02
CA ILE A 19 29.69 15.71 5.95
C ILE A 19 29.64 14.35 5.26
N PHE A 20 30.79 13.78 4.89
CA PHE A 20 30.85 12.47 4.22
C PHE A 20 30.29 11.34 5.09
N SER A 21 30.67 11.28 6.37
CA SER A 21 30.18 10.26 7.30
C SER A 21 28.66 10.32 7.50
N THR A 22 28.10 11.53 7.64
CA THR A 22 26.64 11.73 7.74
C THR A 22 25.94 11.34 6.45
N SER A 23 26.57 11.58 5.30
CA SER A 23 26.03 11.21 3.98
C SER A 23 25.91 9.70 3.82
N VAL A 24 26.98 8.96 4.15
CA VAL A 24 27.01 7.49 4.06
C VAL A 24 25.97 6.87 5.00
N GLY A 25 25.87 7.38 6.23
CA GLY A 25 24.86 6.93 7.19
C GLY A 25 23.42 7.16 6.69
N ALA A 26 23.16 8.35 6.13
CA ALA A 26 21.86 8.70 5.56
C ALA A 26 21.47 7.81 4.36
N ILE A 27 22.41 7.57 3.42
CA ILE A 27 22.19 6.72 2.24
C ILE A 27 21.96 5.26 2.66
N CYS A 28 22.84 4.71 3.50
CA CYS A 28 22.76 3.32 3.96
C CYS A 28 21.47 3.09 4.77
N GLY A 29 21.14 4.02 5.66
CA GLY A 29 19.90 4.00 6.45
C GLY A 29 18.65 4.06 5.57
N SER A 30 18.65 4.90 4.54
CA SER A 30 17.55 4.98 3.57
C SER A 30 17.37 3.66 2.81
N ASN A 31 18.45 3.07 2.29
CA ASN A 31 18.39 1.83 1.53
C ASN A 31 17.91 0.64 2.39
N LYS A 32 18.35 0.56 3.66
CA LYS A 32 17.89 -0.48 4.60
C LYS A 32 16.38 -0.39 4.83
N ARG A 33 15.88 0.82 5.07
CA ARG A 33 14.45 1.07 5.31
C ARG A 33 13.60 0.79 4.08
N ILE A 34 14.03 1.19 2.89
CA ILE A 34 13.35 0.84 1.63
C ILE A 34 13.26 -0.67 1.46
N LYS A 35 14.35 -1.40 1.71
CA LYS A 35 14.33 -2.86 1.61
C LYS A 35 13.31 -3.48 2.56
N ALA A 36 13.24 -3.00 3.80
CA ALA A 36 12.27 -3.45 4.79
C ALA A 36 10.82 -3.11 4.36
N THR A 37 10.56 -1.87 3.95
CA THR A 37 9.23 -1.43 3.51
C THR A 37 8.78 -2.20 2.27
N ASN A 38 9.67 -2.41 1.29
CA ASN A 38 9.36 -3.19 0.09
C ASN A 38 9.02 -4.64 0.42
N ALA A 39 9.67 -5.25 1.41
CA ALA A 39 9.34 -6.61 1.84
C ALA A 39 7.92 -6.66 2.42
N LYS A 40 7.58 -5.71 3.31
CA LYS A 40 6.23 -5.62 3.89
C LYS A 40 5.15 -5.27 2.87
N ALA A 41 5.46 -4.39 1.93
CA ALA A 41 4.56 -4.07 0.82
C ALA A 41 4.26 -5.31 -0.04
N ARG A 42 5.24 -6.18 -0.29
CA ARG A 42 5.05 -7.43 -1.03
C ARG A 42 4.23 -8.46 -0.26
N GLU A 43 4.51 -8.64 1.03
CA GLU A 43 3.71 -9.52 1.90
C GLU A 43 2.23 -9.11 1.86
N LEU A 44 1.96 -7.81 2.02
CA LEU A 44 0.62 -7.25 1.93
C LEU A 44 0.00 -7.44 0.55
N PHE A 45 0.75 -7.17 -0.52
CA PHE A 45 0.28 -7.32 -1.90
C PHE A 45 -0.22 -8.75 -2.18
N VAL A 46 0.52 -9.77 -1.74
CA VAL A 46 0.13 -11.17 -1.94
C VAL A 46 -1.21 -11.49 -1.25
N THR A 47 -1.41 -11.01 -0.02
CA THR A 47 -2.67 -11.24 0.70
C THR A 47 -3.83 -10.48 0.05
N LEU A 48 -3.58 -9.26 -0.44
CA LEU A 48 -4.59 -8.48 -1.18
C LEU A 48 -4.96 -9.15 -2.52
N THR A 49 -4.02 -9.78 -3.24
CA THR A 49 -4.33 -10.60 -4.43
C THR A 49 -5.35 -11.70 -4.10
N ALA A 50 -5.20 -12.38 -2.96
CA ALA A 50 -6.16 -13.42 -2.54
C ALA A 50 -7.55 -12.80 -2.27
N ARG A 51 -7.61 -11.65 -1.60
CA ARG A 51 -8.87 -10.90 -1.38
C ARG A 51 -9.51 -10.46 -2.68
N TYR A 52 -8.73 -9.97 -3.64
CA TYR A 52 -9.25 -9.47 -4.92
C TYR A 52 -9.67 -10.57 -5.88
N THR A 53 -9.15 -11.78 -5.70
CA THR A 53 -9.71 -12.98 -6.33
C THR A 53 -11.16 -13.18 -5.86
N LYS A 54 -11.42 -13.07 -4.55
CA LYS A 54 -12.78 -13.14 -3.99
C LYS A 54 -13.66 -11.98 -4.45
N VAL A 55 -13.15 -10.74 -4.47
CA VAL A 55 -13.91 -9.61 -5.03
C VAL A 55 -14.30 -9.86 -6.50
N SER A 56 -13.41 -10.44 -7.30
CA SER A 56 -13.73 -10.78 -8.68
C SER A 56 -14.76 -11.91 -8.78
N GLU A 57 -14.69 -12.93 -7.93
CA GLU A 57 -15.72 -14.00 -7.84
C GLU A 57 -17.09 -13.40 -7.49
N PHE A 58 -17.16 -12.49 -6.52
CA PHE A 58 -18.37 -11.76 -6.15
C PHE A 58 -18.92 -10.98 -7.35
N ASN A 59 -18.09 -10.15 -7.98
CA ASN A 59 -18.51 -9.34 -9.13
C ASN A 59 -19.03 -10.18 -10.30
N ASN A 60 -18.43 -11.35 -10.54
CA ASN A 60 -18.84 -12.26 -11.61
C ASN A 60 -20.16 -12.99 -11.31
N SER A 61 -20.56 -13.09 -10.03
CA SER A 61 -21.82 -13.69 -9.63
C SER A 61 -23.02 -12.74 -9.73
N LEU A 62 -22.76 -11.44 -9.95
CA LEU A 62 -23.80 -10.43 -10.07
C LEU A 62 -24.41 -10.45 -11.47
N GLU A 63 -25.74 -10.53 -11.52
CA GLU A 63 -26.52 -10.46 -12.76
C GLU A 63 -27.63 -9.41 -12.63
N GLY A 64 -28.06 -8.84 -13.76
CA GLY A 64 -29.18 -7.88 -13.78
C GLY A 64 -28.92 -6.56 -13.06
N LEU A 65 -27.66 -6.14 -12.97
CA LEU A 65 -27.26 -4.89 -12.32
C LEU A 65 -27.85 -3.65 -13.01
N ASP A 66 -28.26 -2.68 -12.20
CA ASP A 66 -28.54 -1.33 -12.69
C ASP A 66 -27.25 -0.59 -13.09
N VAL A 67 -27.40 0.63 -13.58
CA VAL A 67 -26.30 1.47 -14.06
C VAL A 67 -25.26 1.72 -12.95
N THR A 68 -25.70 2.04 -11.72
CA THR A 68 -24.80 2.37 -10.61
C THR A 68 -23.98 1.15 -10.18
N ALA A 69 -24.62 0.00 -10.00
CA ALA A 69 -23.91 -1.22 -9.66
C ALA A 69 -22.97 -1.68 -10.77
N THR A 70 -23.37 -1.52 -12.05
CA THR A 70 -22.53 -1.83 -13.21
C THR A 70 -21.27 -0.95 -13.27
N GLU A 71 -21.40 0.36 -13.00
CA GLU A 71 -20.27 1.29 -12.97
C GLU A 71 -19.29 0.96 -11.83
N LEU A 72 -19.80 0.60 -10.64
CA LEU A 72 -18.97 0.17 -9.51
C LEU A 72 -18.20 -1.11 -9.84
N VAL A 73 -18.87 -2.16 -10.34
CA VAL A 73 -18.23 -3.43 -10.74
C VAL A 73 -17.15 -3.19 -11.79
N THR A 74 -17.45 -2.37 -12.81
CA THR A 74 -16.49 -2.04 -13.88
C THR A 74 -15.27 -1.32 -13.32
N THR A 75 -15.48 -0.36 -12.43
CA THR A 75 -14.40 0.40 -11.78
C THR A 75 -13.50 -0.51 -10.93
N ILE A 76 -14.12 -1.36 -10.11
CA ILE A 76 -13.42 -2.35 -9.28
C ILE A 76 -12.57 -3.27 -10.15
N ASN A 77 -13.15 -3.88 -11.19
CA ASN A 77 -12.44 -4.82 -12.06
C ASN A 77 -11.27 -4.14 -12.80
N ASN A 78 -11.44 -2.91 -13.26
CA ASN A 78 -10.36 -2.14 -13.89
C ASN A 78 -9.19 -1.88 -12.92
N ASP A 79 -9.48 -1.53 -11.68
CA ASP A 79 -8.42 -1.32 -10.67
C ASP A 79 -7.79 -2.65 -10.23
N ILE A 80 -8.53 -3.78 -10.18
CA ILE A 80 -7.95 -5.12 -9.97
C ILE A 80 -6.94 -5.47 -11.07
N VAL A 81 -7.26 -5.20 -12.34
CA VAL A 81 -6.31 -5.42 -13.45
C VAL A 81 -5.04 -4.59 -13.29
N ARG A 82 -5.16 -3.32 -12.88
CA ARG A 82 -4.00 -2.43 -12.63
C ARG A 82 -3.18 -2.86 -11.41
N PHE A 83 -3.86 -3.32 -10.35
CA PHE A 83 -3.24 -3.92 -9.19
C PHE A 83 -2.41 -5.13 -9.61
N GLU A 84 -3.00 -6.09 -10.31
CA GLU A 84 -2.33 -7.31 -10.77
C GLU A 84 -1.19 -7.02 -11.75
N PHE A 85 -1.31 -6.01 -12.63
CA PHE A 85 -0.20 -5.60 -13.50
C PHE A 85 1.03 -5.16 -12.69
N SER A 86 0.81 -4.60 -11.50
CA SER A 86 1.87 -4.12 -10.61
C SER A 86 2.65 -5.26 -9.92
N LYS A 87 2.21 -6.52 -10.03
CA LYS A 87 2.89 -7.68 -9.42
C LYS A 87 4.21 -8.05 -10.10
N ASN A 88 4.30 -7.78 -11.40
CA ASN A 88 5.40 -8.26 -12.25
C ASN A 88 6.66 -7.39 -12.13
N LEU A 89 6.58 -6.21 -11.51
CA LEU A 89 7.70 -5.31 -11.34
C LEU A 89 7.89 -4.99 -9.86
N VAL A 90 9.07 -5.31 -9.32
CA VAL A 90 9.45 -5.01 -7.92
C VAL A 90 9.22 -3.54 -7.55
N GLN A 91 9.41 -2.65 -8.52
CA GLN A 91 9.33 -1.21 -8.34
C GLN A 91 7.88 -0.70 -8.28
N THR A 92 6.90 -1.50 -8.75
CA THR A 92 5.49 -1.10 -8.87
C THR A 92 4.60 -1.64 -7.77
N VAL A 93 5.11 -2.43 -6.82
CA VAL A 93 4.28 -2.93 -5.70
C VAL A 93 3.56 -1.78 -4.98
N HIS A 94 4.23 -0.63 -4.82
CA HIS A 94 3.64 0.55 -4.19
C HIS A 94 2.59 1.26 -5.07
N SER A 95 2.67 1.16 -6.40
CA SER A 95 1.57 1.63 -7.26
C SER A 95 0.38 0.69 -7.18
N GLY A 96 0.62 -0.62 -7.08
CA GLY A 96 -0.42 -1.60 -6.78
C GLY A 96 -1.17 -1.27 -5.49
N LEU A 97 -0.44 -1.02 -4.40
CA LEU A 97 -1.03 -0.60 -3.11
C LEU A 97 -1.80 0.74 -3.16
N LYS A 98 -1.69 1.53 -4.24
CA LYS A 98 -2.59 2.69 -4.44
C LYS A 98 -3.92 2.27 -5.03
N HIS A 99 -3.91 1.33 -5.97
CA HIS A 99 -5.13 0.77 -6.54
C HIS A 99 -5.92 -0.03 -5.51
N SER A 100 -5.26 -0.67 -4.52
CA SER A 100 -5.94 -1.40 -3.45
C SER A 100 -6.96 -0.55 -2.68
N ILE A 101 -6.62 0.72 -2.39
CA ILE A 101 -7.52 1.64 -1.71
C ILE A 101 -8.84 1.80 -2.48
N ASN A 102 -8.75 2.00 -3.80
CA ASN A 102 -9.93 2.17 -4.65
C ASN A 102 -10.75 0.89 -4.75
N ILE A 103 -10.08 -0.28 -4.85
CA ILE A 103 -10.76 -1.57 -4.91
C ILE A 103 -11.60 -1.77 -3.65
N ASP A 104 -10.98 -1.67 -2.46
CA ASP A 104 -11.67 -1.94 -1.20
C ASP A 104 -12.74 -0.88 -0.89
N THR A 105 -12.49 0.39 -1.21
CA THR A 105 -13.49 1.48 -1.04
C THR A 105 -14.72 1.23 -1.91
N ASN A 106 -14.53 1.02 -3.22
CA ASN A 106 -15.65 0.82 -4.14
C ASN A 106 -16.36 -0.51 -3.89
N PHE A 107 -15.63 -1.54 -3.47
CA PHE A 107 -16.23 -2.82 -3.10
C PHE A 107 -17.15 -2.68 -1.89
N LEU A 108 -16.72 -1.96 -0.85
CA LEU A 108 -17.58 -1.71 0.31
C LEU A 108 -18.81 -0.86 -0.05
N ILE A 109 -18.66 0.13 -0.94
CA ILE A 109 -19.78 0.90 -1.48
C ILE A 109 -20.74 -0.01 -2.24
N LEU A 110 -20.24 -0.88 -3.11
CA LEU A 110 -21.05 -1.84 -3.88
C LEU A 110 -21.84 -2.77 -2.96
N VAL A 111 -21.18 -3.38 -1.98
CA VAL A 111 -21.82 -4.32 -1.05
C VAL A 111 -22.92 -3.64 -0.24
N ASN A 112 -22.67 -2.43 0.28
CA ASN A 112 -23.72 -1.68 0.99
C ASN A 112 -24.85 -1.25 0.06
N TYR A 113 -24.53 -0.82 -1.17
CA TYR A 113 -25.53 -0.43 -2.16
C TYR A 113 -26.48 -1.58 -2.49
N LEU A 114 -25.94 -2.77 -2.77
CA LEU A 114 -26.73 -3.95 -3.11
C LEU A 114 -27.61 -4.39 -1.92
N LYS A 115 -27.05 -4.36 -0.71
CA LYS A 115 -27.78 -4.66 0.53
C LYS A 115 -28.95 -3.70 0.76
N ASP A 116 -28.72 -2.40 0.60
CA ASP A 116 -29.77 -1.39 0.81
C ASP A 116 -30.81 -1.41 -0.33
N SER A 117 -30.42 -1.91 -1.50
CA SER A 117 -31.27 -2.07 -2.69
C SER A 117 -31.93 -3.46 -2.77
N ALA A 118 -31.93 -4.23 -1.67
CA ALA A 118 -32.25 -5.67 -1.63
C ALA A 118 -33.51 -6.11 -2.39
N THR A 119 -34.54 -5.27 -2.53
CA THR A 119 -35.74 -5.60 -3.32
C THR A 119 -35.49 -5.76 -4.83
N ALA A 120 -34.40 -5.22 -5.36
CA ALA A 120 -34.02 -5.33 -6.78
C ALA A 120 -33.06 -6.51 -7.06
N TYR A 121 -32.33 -6.98 -6.05
CA TYR A 121 -31.22 -7.94 -6.19
C TYR A 121 -31.41 -9.24 -5.38
N THR A 122 -32.64 -9.55 -4.99
CA THR A 122 -33.05 -10.69 -4.13
C THR A 122 -32.56 -12.09 -4.54
N ASN A 123 -31.96 -12.25 -5.72
CA ASN A 123 -31.45 -13.53 -6.21
C ASN A 123 -29.92 -13.67 -6.08
N LEU A 124 -29.20 -12.68 -5.53
CA LEU A 124 -27.78 -12.85 -5.24
C LEU A 124 -27.62 -13.92 -4.14
N THR A 125 -27.21 -15.12 -4.55
CA THR A 125 -26.91 -16.20 -3.60
C THR A 125 -25.45 -16.56 -3.74
N LEU A 126 -24.62 -15.97 -2.89
CA LEU A 126 -23.22 -16.38 -2.78
C LEU A 126 -23.13 -17.68 -1.97
N PRO A 127 -22.17 -18.57 -2.29
CA PRO A 127 -21.86 -19.70 -1.44
C PRO A 127 -21.59 -19.23 0.00
N ALA A 128 -22.12 -19.93 1.00
CA ALA A 128 -21.87 -19.57 2.41
C ALA A 128 -20.37 -19.47 2.74
N ASP A 129 -19.56 -20.31 2.09
CA ASP A 129 -18.12 -20.34 2.22
C ASP A 129 -17.44 -19.06 1.71
N PHE A 130 -18.07 -18.29 0.80
CA PHE A 130 -17.52 -17.03 0.30
C PHE A 130 -17.27 -16.03 1.42
N TYR A 131 -18.29 -15.76 2.23
CA TYR A 131 -18.20 -14.79 3.32
C TYR A 131 -17.19 -15.25 4.38
N ILE A 132 -17.19 -16.55 4.70
CA ILE A 132 -16.25 -17.14 5.65
C ILE A 132 -14.81 -16.97 5.16
N GLU A 133 -14.53 -17.30 3.90
CA GLU A 133 -13.20 -17.18 3.31
C GLU A 133 -12.77 -15.72 3.17
N PHE A 134 -13.69 -14.82 2.80
CA PHE A 134 -13.42 -13.39 2.69
C PHE A 134 -13.07 -12.77 4.05
N ASP A 135 -13.87 -13.06 5.08
CA ASP A 135 -13.70 -12.53 6.43
C ASP A 135 -12.44 -13.10 7.10
N ALA A 136 -12.10 -14.37 6.83
CA ALA A 136 -10.87 -15.00 7.32
C ALA A 136 -9.58 -14.30 6.86
N LEU A 137 -9.61 -13.59 5.72
CA LEU A 137 -8.46 -12.81 5.23
C LEU A 137 -8.27 -11.49 5.98
N THR A 138 -9.34 -10.91 6.53
CA THR A 138 -9.32 -9.56 7.12
C THR A 138 -8.30 -9.40 8.27
N PRO A 139 -8.24 -10.30 9.28
CA PRO A 139 -7.27 -10.16 10.37
C PRO A 139 -5.81 -10.19 9.90
N THR A 140 -5.52 -11.02 8.88
CA THR A 140 -4.19 -11.10 8.26
C THR A 140 -3.85 -9.80 7.55
N ILE A 141 -4.79 -9.23 6.80
CA ILE A 141 -4.63 -7.95 6.12
C ILE A 141 -4.39 -6.82 7.11
N HIS A 142 -5.18 -6.72 8.19
CA HIS A 142 -4.98 -5.73 9.25
C HIS A 142 -3.57 -5.80 9.83
N THR A 143 -3.11 -7.00 10.15
CA THR A 143 -1.77 -7.24 10.70
C THR A 143 -0.68 -6.79 9.72
N GLN A 144 -0.84 -7.09 8.42
CA GLN A 144 0.12 -6.73 7.40
C GLN A 144 0.09 -5.23 7.04
N ILE A 145 -1.07 -4.58 7.07
CA ILE A 145 -1.21 -3.13 6.95
C ILE A 145 -0.47 -2.45 8.10
N ALA A 146 -0.66 -2.91 9.34
CA ALA A 146 0.06 -2.37 10.49
C ALA A 146 1.58 -2.51 10.34
N ALA A 147 2.06 -3.69 9.91
CA ALA A 147 3.49 -3.93 9.68
C ALA A 147 4.06 -3.05 8.55
N TYR A 148 3.33 -2.90 7.44
CA TYR A 148 3.70 -2.01 6.35
C TYR A 148 3.73 -0.55 6.80
N ASN A 149 2.68 -0.06 7.46
CA ASN A 149 2.57 1.31 7.93
C ASN A 149 3.66 1.67 8.94
N GLN A 150 4.05 0.73 9.80
CA GLN A 150 5.16 0.92 10.74
C GLN A 150 6.49 1.13 9.98
N SER A 151 6.78 0.29 8.97
CA SER A 151 7.99 0.43 8.16
C SER A 151 7.98 1.69 7.27
N ALA A 152 6.82 2.02 6.71
CA ALA A 152 6.62 3.23 5.93
C ALA A 152 6.81 4.49 6.79
N THR A 153 6.29 4.49 8.02
CA THR A 153 6.47 5.59 8.98
C THR A 153 7.95 5.78 9.36
N ASP A 154 8.69 4.69 9.63
CA ASP A 154 10.14 4.79 9.91
C ASP A 154 10.93 5.35 8.71
N PHE A 155 10.59 4.93 7.49
CA PHE A 155 11.18 5.52 6.28
C PHE A 155 10.82 7.01 6.11
N ASN A 156 9.55 7.36 6.27
CA ASN A 156 9.08 8.74 6.15
C ASN A 156 9.74 9.63 7.20
N HIS A 157 9.89 9.15 8.43
CA HIS A 157 10.63 9.85 9.47
C HIS A 157 12.11 10.03 9.10
N HIS A 158 12.77 9.01 8.54
CA HIS A 158 14.15 9.15 8.05
C HIS A 158 14.29 10.25 6.99
N LEU A 159 13.32 10.41 6.08
CA LEU A 159 13.30 11.51 5.12
C LEU A 159 13.18 12.88 5.81
N THR A 160 12.44 12.99 6.92
CA THR A 160 12.34 14.24 7.69
C THR A 160 13.63 14.60 8.42
N VAL A 161 14.35 13.60 8.94
CA VAL A 161 15.64 13.80 9.63
C VAL A 161 16.76 14.13 8.63
N PHE A 162 16.69 13.57 7.43
CA PHE A 162 17.65 13.79 6.35
C PHE A 162 16.96 14.38 5.11
N PRO A 163 16.50 15.64 5.16
CA PRO A 163 15.70 16.25 4.09
C PRO A 163 16.51 16.58 2.84
N ASN A 164 17.84 16.56 2.93
CA ASN A 164 18.71 16.90 1.81
C ASN A 164 18.67 15.80 0.74
N SER A 165 18.15 16.16 -0.44
CA SER A 165 17.97 15.27 -1.59
C SER A 165 19.28 14.64 -2.09
N LEU A 166 20.43 15.24 -1.78
CA LEU A 166 21.76 14.67 -2.03
C LEU A 166 22.00 13.33 -1.31
N TYR A 167 21.36 13.11 -0.15
CA TYR A 167 21.60 11.92 0.69
C TYR A 167 20.53 10.85 0.56
N VAL A 168 19.31 11.24 0.17
CA VAL A 168 18.17 10.32 0.06
C VAL A 168 17.68 10.13 -1.36
N GLY A 169 18.26 10.82 -2.36
CA GLY A 169 18.08 10.52 -3.79
C GLY A 169 16.72 10.92 -4.37
N GLN A 170 16.23 12.13 -4.05
CA GLN A 170 14.90 12.64 -4.45
C GLN A 170 13.71 11.70 -4.13
N ARG A 171 13.87 10.79 -3.16
CA ARG A 171 12.81 9.85 -2.79
C ARG A 171 11.71 10.55 -2.02
N GLY A 172 10.46 10.29 -2.41
CA GLY A 172 9.27 10.76 -1.71
C GLY A 172 8.84 9.82 -0.58
N PRO A 173 7.96 10.29 0.32
CA PRO A 173 7.40 9.46 1.38
C PRO A 173 6.52 8.34 0.81
N PHE A 174 6.47 7.22 1.51
CA PHE A 174 5.50 6.16 1.26
C PHE A 174 4.11 6.56 1.77
N MET A 175 3.09 6.17 1.03
CA MET A 175 1.70 6.32 1.43
C MET A 175 1.36 5.30 2.52
N LEU A 176 0.60 5.72 3.53
CA LEU A 176 0.05 4.84 4.56
C LEU A 176 -1.30 4.31 4.11
N LEU A 177 -1.63 3.09 4.53
CA LEU A 177 -2.89 2.43 4.23
C LEU A 177 -3.82 2.47 5.44
N GLY A 178 -5.07 2.87 5.22
CA GLY A 178 -6.12 2.81 6.23
C GLY A 178 -6.66 1.40 6.40
N ILE A 179 -7.26 1.12 7.56
CA ILE A 179 -7.93 -0.16 7.85
C ILE A 179 -9.46 -0.07 7.71
N GLU A 180 -9.99 1.13 7.54
CA GLU A 180 -11.42 1.45 7.49
C GLU A 180 -12.17 0.71 6.38
N ASN A 181 -11.50 0.38 5.28
CA ASN A 181 -12.08 -0.35 4.15
C ASN A 181 -12.02 -1.88 4.31
N TYR A 182 -11.57 -2.37 5.47
CA TYR A 182 -11.42 -3.79 5.78
C TYR A 182 -12.28 -4.16 6.99
N PRO A 183 -13.62 -4.20 6.86
CA PRO A 183 -14.49 -4.59 7.96
C PRO A 183 -14.21 -6.04 8.36
N LEU A 184 -14.30 -6.32 9.67
CA LEU A 184 -14.08 -7.68 10.21
C LEU A 184 -15.02 -8.71 9.59
N ASN A 185 -16.26 -8.30 9.34
CA ASN A 185 -17.24 -9.09 8.63
C ASN A 185 -17.80 -8.28 7.46
N LEU A 186 -17.83 -8.87 6.28
CA LEU A 186 -18.46 -8.26 5.11
C LEU A 186 -19.99 -8.23 5.31
N PRO A 187 -20.69 -7.11 5.02
CA PRO A 187 -22.14 -7.09 5.04
C PRO A 187 -22.71 -8.15 4.10
N GLN A 188 -23.65 -8.94 4.60
CA GLN A 188 -24.41 -9.89 3.78
C GLN A 188 -25.38 -9.11 2.90
N VAL A 189 -25.40 -9.47 1.62
CA VAL A 189 -26.21 -8.85 0.56
C VAL A 189 -27.35 -9.79 0.21
#